data_AF-A0A3M0Z2U1-F1
#
_entry.id   AF-A0A3M0Z2U1-F1
#
_cell.length_a   1.000
_cell.length_b   1.000
_cell.length_c   1.000
_cell.angle_alpha   90.00
_cell.angle_beta   90.00
_cell.angle_gamma   90.00
#
_symmetry.space_group_name_H-M   'P 1'
#
loop_
_entity.id
_entity.type
_entity.pdbx_description
1 polymer ?
#
loop_
_entity_poly.entity_id
_entity_poly.type
_entity_poly.pdbx_seq_one_letter_code
_entity_poly.pdbx_strand_id
1 'polypeptide(L)'
;MLLPVFLILTGMAAIPGFFSHDELELLGNLKTIGLTRSLRQFLTGGSSGFFRPVSRGLEYVVLRLGHFYPYPAHLANTMVHVFNGVLLGILLRNILRWNWTRIALTVMLFLCCPLAMFAGNWFMGLEDMLYIGFALVCAINFVMAAESEGKWRWIHGGIAVAANLLALCCKETAVIIIPVTVVWIVANGRWRERRVWLLFIFLCLPLLGYLGYRASTILLMGKHAGGGYRFDLNPFHLAQKLYYYFIFPFYFRELDPAGWRFDSKFLMLMAFGAHLVLVILLGSLTSWRNSFLYLVMYFAMFGPVLLISKMEGQYLYGPAVVYSTGLAALFATLAERKWKLLLILPLGLLLWNLFFSFKIQYYMIRT
;
A
#
# COMPACT_ATOMS: atom_id res chain seq x y z
N MET A 1 -20.27 -7.66 13.13
CA MET A 1 -19.21 -6.67 12.82
C MET A 1 -18.68 -6.75 11.39
N LEU A 2 -18.72 -7.90 10.70
CA LEU A 2 -18.24 -8.01 9.30
C LEU A 2 -19.23 -7.52 8.24
N LEU A 3 -20.53 -7.41 8.57
CA LEU A 3 -21.57 -7.00 7.61
C LEU A 3 -21.32 -5.61 6.99
N PRO A 4 -20.95 -4.55 7.74
CA PRO A 4 -20.64 -3.25 7.13
C PRO A 4 -19.42 -3.31 6.20
N VAL A 5 -18.38 -4.06 6.59
CA VAL A 5 -17.19 -4.28 5.75
C VAL A 5 -17.59 -4.98 4.46
N PHE A 6 -18.38 -6.05 4.57
CA PHE A 6 -18.92 -6.78 3.43
C PHE A 6 -19.74 -5.85 2.52
N LEU A 7 -20.70 -5.09 3.07
CA LEU A 7 -21.55 -4.18 2.30
C LEU A 7 -20.74 -3.10 1.56
N ILE A 8 -19.71 -2.56 2.20
CA ILE A 8 -18.82 -1.57 1.59
C ILE A 8 -18.03 -2.21 0.45
N LEU A 9 -17.41 -3.37 0.69
CA LEU A 9 -16.62 -4.09 -0.30
C LEU A 9 -17.48 -4.57 -1.48
N THR A 10 -18.70 -5.05 -1.22
CA THR A 10 -19.65 -5.40 -2.29
C THR A 10 -20.15 -4.16 -3.02
N GLY A 11 -20.32 -3.03 -2.32
CA GLY A 11 -20.64 -1.75 -2.94
C GLY A 11 -19.54 -1.30 -3.89
N MET A 12 -18.26 -1.45 -3.52
CA MET A 12 -17.11 -1.18 -4.41
C MET A 12 -17.15 -2.05 -5.67
N ALA A 13 -17.39 -3.36 -5.51
CA ALA A 13 -17.45 -4.29 -6.62
C ALA A 13 -18.68 -4.05 -7.52
N ALA A 14 -19.78 -3.55 -6.96
CA ALA A 14 -21.07 -3.40 -7.63
C ALA A 14 -21.27 -2.03 -8.30
N ILE A 15 -20.30 -1.12 -8.29
CA ILE A 15 -20.37 0.12 -9.08
C ILE A 15 -20.29 -0.27 -10.56
N PRO A 16 -21.42 -0.22 -11.31
CA PRO A 16 -21.41 -0.64 -12.70
C PRO A 16 -20.91 0.50 -13.57
N GLY A 17 -20.01 0.19 -14.51
CA GLY A 17 -20.05 0.87 -15.80
C GLY A 17 -18.93 1.81 -16.19
N PHE A 18 -17.80 1.88 -15.48
CA PHE A 18 -16.67 2.67 -15.99
C PHE A 18 -15.38 1.87 -16.02
N PHE A 19 -14.79 1.77 -17.22
CA PHE A 19 -13.37 1.50 -17.34
C PHE A 19 -12.65 2.84 -17.31
N SER A 20 -11.64 2.98 -16.47
CA SER A 20 -10.74 4.14 -16.55
C SER A 20 -10.06 4.21 -17.92
N HIS A 21 -9.57 5.39 -18.32
CA HIS A 21 -8.82 5.54 -19.58
C HIS A 21 -7.69 4.50 -19.70
N ASP A 22 -6.97 4.25 -18.60
CA ASP A 22 -5.87 3.29 -18.55
C ASP A 22 -6.34 1.83 -18.73
N GLU A 23 -7.54 1.51 -18.24
CA GLU A 23 -8.18 0.20 -18.45
C GLU A 23 -8.61 0.02 -19.90
N LEU A 24 -9.20 1.07 -20.50
CA LEU A 24 -9.57 1.06 -21.91
C LEU A 24 -8.33 0.93 -22.81
N GLU A 25 -7.24 1.60 -22.47
CA GLU A 25 -5.95 1.46 -23.16
C GLU A 25 -5.43 0.02 -23.04
N LEU A 26 -5.45 -0.56 -21.84
CA LEU A 26 -5.02 -1.94 -21.61
C LEU A 26 -5.89 -2.94 -22.40
N LEU A 27 -7.20 -2.73 -22.43
CA LEU A 27 -8.15 -3.50 -23.24
C LEU A 27 -7.91 -3.34 -24.74
N GLY A 28 -7.61 -2.12 -25.20
CA GLY A 28 -7.24 -1.84 -26.57
C GLY A 28 -5.97 -2.58 -26.98
N ASN A 29 -4.94 -2.54 -26.15
CA ASN A 29 -3.68 -3.27 -26.34
C ASN A 29 -3.90 -4.78 -26.37
N LEU A 30 -4.77 -5.32 -25.49
CA LEU A 30 -5.16 -6.73 -25.54
C LEU A 30 -5.78 -7.13 -26.88
N LYS A 31 -6.71 -6.31 -27.39
CA LYS A 31 -7.42 -6.58 -28.64
C LYS A 31 -6.49 -6.51 -29.85
N THR A 32 -5.56 -5.56 -29.87
CA THR A 32 -4.71 -5.28 -31.04
C THR A 32 -3.47 -6.16 -31.10
N ILE A 33 -2.78 -6.34 -29.96
CA ILE A 33 -1.46 -6.99 -29.89
C ILE A 33 -1.59 -8.44 -29.44
N GLY A 34 -2.60 -8.75 -28.62
CA GLY A 34 -2.80 -10.06 -28.01
C GLY A 34 -1.90 -10.30 -26.79
N LEU A 35 -2.33 -11.22 -25.92
CA LEU A 35 -1.68 -11.50 -24.62
C LEU A 35 -0.20 -11.90 -24.77
N THR A 36 0.11 -12.86 -25.64
CA THR A 36 1.47 -13.40 -25.80
C THR A 36 2.46 -12.34 -26.26
N ARG A 37 2.06 -11.49 -27.21
CA ARG A 37 2.93 -10.43 -27.74
C ARG A 37 3.05 -9.26 -26.77
N SER A 38 1.98 -8.96 -26.03
CA SER A 38 2.03 -7.99 -24.92
C SER A 38 3.03 -8.46 -23.86
N LEU A 39 2.91 -9.70 -23.37
CA LEU A 39 3.86 -10.29 -22.43
C LEU A 39 5.30 -10.30 -22.95
N ARG A 40 5.50 -10.64 -24.24
CA ARG A 40 6.82 -10.58 -24.87
C ARG A 40 7.39 -9.16 -24.87
N GLN A 41 6.60 -8.15 -25.22
CA GLN A 41 7.03 -6.75 -25.17
C GLN A 41 7.43 -6.32 -23.76
N PHE A 42 6.71 -6.76 -22.72
CA PHE A 42 7.12 -6.50 -21.33
C PHE A 42 8.44 -7.19 -21.00
N LEU A 43 8.60 -8.47 -21.35
CA LEU A 43 9.81 -9.26 -21.10
C LEU A 43 11.06 -8.75 -21.84
N THR A 44 10.88 -8.14 -23.01
CA THR A 44 11.99 -7.56 -23.80
C THR A 44 12.22 -6.08 -23.52
N GLY A 45 11.53 -5.48 -22.53
CA GLY A 45 11.74 -4.08 -22.16
C GLY A 45 11.20 -3.06 -23.16
N GLY A 46 10.03 -3.33 -23.76
CA GLY A 46 9.36 -2.45 -24.72
C GLY A 46 9.08 -1.02 -24.23
N SER A 47 8.57 -0.19 -25.14
CA SER A 47 8.45 1.28 -25.01
C SER A 47 7.55 1.80 -23.88
N SER A 48 6.77 0.95 -23.21
CA SER A 48 5.86 1.36 -22.11
C SER A 48 6.57 1.70 -20.80
N GLY A 49 7.88 1.39 -20.70
CA GLY A 49 8.79 1.86 -19.67
C GLY A 49 8.63 1.29 -18.26
N PHE A 50 7.49 0.72 -17.86
CA PHE A 50 7.35 0.01 -16.57
C PHE A 50 7.38 -1.51 -16.76
N PHE A 51 8.15 -2.23 -15.91
CA PHE A 51 8.27 -3.69 -15.98
C PHE A 51 7.49 -4.33 -14.84
N ARG A 52 6.24 -4.69 -15.15
CA ARG A 52 5.27 -5.17 -14.18
C ARG A 52 4.60 -6.47 -14.63
N PRO A 53 5.38 -7.52 -14.99
CA PRO A 53 4.84 -8.71 -15.65
C PRO A 53 3.79 -9.45 -14.82
N VAL A 54 3.86 -9.38 -13.48
CA VAL A 54 2.93 -10.11 -12.60
C VAL A 54 1.58 -9.41 -12.54
N SER A 55 1.56 -8.12 -12.19
CA SER A 55 0.30 -7.36 -12.14
C SER A 55 -0.34 -7.24 -13.51
N ARG A 56 0.43 -6.90 -14.56
CA ARG A 56 -0.09 -6.83 -15.94
C ARG A 56 -0.62 -8.18 -16.43
N GLY A 57 0.10 -9.27 -16.14
CA GLY A 57 -0.35 -10.61 -16.47
C GLY A 57 -1.71 -10.93 -15.83
N LEU A 58 -1.88 -10.60 -14.55
CA LEU A 58 -3.15 -10.80 -13.84
C LEU A 58 -4.26 -9.89 -14.38
N GLU A 59 -3.97 -8.61 -14.58
CA GLU A 59 -4.92 -7.65 -15.15
C GLU A 59 -5.46 -8.15 -16.48
N TYR A 60 -4.58 -8.62 -17.37
CA TYR A 60 -4.98 -9.18 -18.65
C TYR A 60 -5.85 -10.43 -18.54
N VAL A 61 -5.52 -11.34 -17.61
CA VAL A 61 -6.34 -12.55 -17.38
C VAL A 61 -7.74 -12.15 -16.90
N VAL A 62 -7.82 -11.25 -15.93
CA VAL A 62 -9.09 -10.80 -15.36
C VAL A 62 -9.95 -10.08 -16.40
N LEU A 63 -9.36 -9.16 -17.16
CA LEU A 63 -10.09 -8.45 -18.24
C LEU A 63 -10.57 -9.38 -19.35
N ARG A 64 -9.79 -10.43 -19.66
CA ARG A 64 -10.19 -11.45 -20.64
C ARG A 64 -11.37 -12.27 -20.15
N LEU A 65 -11.35 -12.72 -18.89
CA LEU A 65 -12.44 -13.50 -18.29
C LEU A 65 -13.73 -12.68 -18.14
N GLY A 66 -13.59 -11.38 -17.89
CA GLY A 66 -14.73 -10.50 -17.69
C GLY A 66 -15.46 -10.11 -18.97
N HIS A 67 -15.03 -10.54 -20.16
CA HIS A 67 -15.66 -10.19 -21.44
C HIS A 67 -15.99 -8.69 -21.59
N PHE A 68 -15.11 -7.81 -21.13
CA PHE A 68 -15.32 -6.35 -21.14
C PHE A 68 -16.42 -5.84 -20.19
N TYR A 69 -16.83 -6.62 -19.20
CA TYR A 69 -17.55 -6.10 -18.04
C TYR A 69 -16.55 -5.65 -16.97
N PRO A 70 -16.71 -4.46 -16.37
CA PRO A 70 -15.81 -3.98 -15.32
C PRO A 70 -15.97 -4.76 -14.00
N TYR A 71 -17.12 -5.40 -13.80
CA TYR A 71 -17.44 -6.08 -12.54
C TYR A 71 -16.40 -7.15 -12.11
N PRO A 72 -15.97 -8.11 -12.96
CA PRO A 72 -14.96 -9.10 -12.57
C PRO A 72 -13.60 -8.47 -12.22
N ALA A 73 -13.26 -7.34 -12.86
CA ALA A 73 -12.07 -6.56 -12.56
C ALA A 73 -12.11 -5.97 -11.15
N HIS A 74 -13.17 -5.23 -10.81
CA HIS A 74 -13.32 -4.67 -9.45
C HIS A 74 -13.51 -5.74 -8.37
N LEU A 75 -14.16 -6.87 -8.71
CA LEU A 75 -14.27 -8.00 -7.80
C LEU A 75 -12.89 -8.60 -7.49
N ALA A 76 -12.02 -8.76 -8.49
CA ALA A 76 -10.66 -9.25 -8.29
C ALA A 76 -9.87 -8.32 -7.36
N ASN A 77 -9.94 -6.99 -7.57
CA ASN A 77 -9.34 -6.01 -6.66
C ASN A 77 -9.82 -6.17 -5.22
N THR A 78 -11.14 -6.29 -5.05
CA THR A 78 -11.77 -6.46 -3.74
C THR A 78 -11.27 -7.72 -3.06
N MET A 79 -11.15 -8.83 -3.79
CA MET A 79 -10.60 -10.08 -3.27
C MET A 79 -9.14 -9.93 -2.84
N VAL A 80 -8.31 -9.26 -3.63
CA VAL A 80 -6.91 -8.99 -3.28
C VAL A 80 -6.81 -8.08 -2.06
N HIS A 81 -7.68 -7.07 -1.94
CA HIS A 81 -7.73 -6.20 -0.77
C HIS A 81 -8.10 -6.96 0.52
N VAL A 82 -9.11 -7.82 0.46
CA VAL A 82 -9.48 -8.71 1.58
C VAL A 82 -8.35 -9.66 1.94
N PHE A 83 -7.72 -10.27 0.93
CA PHE A 83 -6.57 -11.15 1.12
C PHE A 83 -5.41 -10.44 1.83
N ASN A 84 -5.13 -9.19 1.45
CA ASN A 84 -4.14 -8.35 2.13
C ASN A 84 -4.52 -8.06 3.58
N GLY A 85 -5.81 -7.85 3.88
CA GLY A 85 -6.30 -7.76 5.26
C GLY A 85 -6.04 -9.03 6.08
N VAL A 86 -6.23 -10.22 5.48
CA VAL A 86 -5.92 -11.50 6.12
C VAL A 86 -4.42 -11.63 6.39
N LEU A 87 -3.57 -11.34 5.40
CA LEU A 87 -2.11 -11.35 5.54
C LEU A 87 -1.64 -10.38 6.62
N LEU A 88 -2.23 -9.18 6.68
CA LEU A 88 -1.96 -8.21 7.74
C LEU A 88 -2.29 -8.80 9.12
N GLY A 89 -3.44 -9.48 9.26
CA GLY A 89 -3.81 -10.15 10.50
C GLY A 89 -2.82 -11.25 10.92
N ILE A 90 -2.35 -12.05 9.96
CA ILE A 90 -1.31 -13.08 10.19
C ILE A 90 0.01 -12.42 10.62
N LEU A 91 0.40 -11.33 9.97
CA LEU A 91 1.60 -10.57 10.31
C LEU A 91 1.52 -10.03 11.75
N LEU A 92 0.40 -9.40 12.12
CA LEU A 92 0.21 -8.84 13.47
C LEU A 92 0.17 -9.93 14.53
N ARG A 93 -0.39 -11.11 14.21
CA ARG A 93 -0.42 -12.27 15.10
C ARG A 93 0.97 -12.83 15.35
N ASN A 94 1.74 -13.05 14.29
CA ASN A 94 3.02 -13.75 14.37
C ASN A 94 4.16 -12.82 14.81
N ILE A 95 4.19 -11.58 14.34
CA ILE A 95 5.28 -10.64 14.61
C ILE A 95 5.00 -9.81 15.87
N LEU A 96 3.85 -9.15 15.94
CA LEU A 96 3.54 -8.25 17.06
C LEU A 96 2.89 -8.97 18.26
N ARG A 97 2.51 -10.25 18.08
CA ARG A 97 1.84 -11.08 19.11
C ARG A 97 0.59 -10.41 19.68
N TRP A 98 -0.12 -9.65 18.85
CA TRP A 98 -1.35 -8.98 19.26
C TRP A 98 -2.46 -10.00 19.57
N ASN A 99 -3.38 -9.60 20.44
CA ASN A 99 -4.61 -10.35 20.68
C ASN A 99 -5.58 -10.22 19.49
N TRP A 100 -6.55 -11.14 19.40
CA TRP A 100 -7.50 -11.18 18.29
C TRP A 100 -8.34 -9.90 18.15
N THR A 101 -8.65 -9.23 19.25
CA THR A 101 -9.40 -7.96 19.22
C THR A 101 -8.63 -6.87 18.50
N ARG A 102 -7.35 -6.66 18.84
CA ARG A 102 -6.45 -5.70 18.17
C ARG A 102 -6.25 -6.03 16.70
N ILE A 103 -6.07 -7.32 16.40
CA ILE A 103 -5.94 -7.81 15.03
C ILE A 103 -7.20 -7.51 14.23
N ALA A 104 -8.37 -7.93 14.72
CA ALA A 104 -9.65 -7.71 14.04
C ALA A 104 -9.91 -6.22 13.80
N LEU A 105 -9.65 -5.37 14.81
CA LEU A 105 -9.78 -3.93 14.69
C LEU A 105 -8.85 -3.36 13.61
N THR A 106 -7.59 -3.81 13.55
CA THR A 106 -6.63 -3.36 12.53
C THR A 106 -7.08 -3.74 11.13
N VAL A 107 -7.49 -5.00 10.95
CA VAL A 107 -7.97 -5.51 9.66
C VAL A 107 -9.22 -4.76 9.23
N MET A 108 -10.18 -4.53 10.14
CA MET A 108 -11.37 -3.74 9.82
C MET A 108 -11.02 -2.30 9.45
N LEU A 109 -10.14 -1.65 10.22
CA LEU A 109 -9.67 -0.29 9.92
C LEU A 109 -8.97 -0.23 8.57
N PHE A 110 -8.15 -1.23 8.21
CA PHE A 110 -7.50 -1.32 6.91
C PHE A 110 -8.49 -1.51 5.76
N LEU A 111 -9.42 -2.45 5.90
CA LEU A 111 -10.41 -2.75 4.85
C LEU A 111 -11.40 -1.60 4.60
N CYS A 112 -11.61 -0.75 5.60
CA CYS A 112 -12.47 0.44 5.47
C CYS A 112 -11.65 1.73 5.34
N CYS A 113 -10.32 1.65 5.25
CA CYS A 113 -9.47 2.82 5.22
C CYS A 113 -9.63 3.53 3.87
N PRO A 114 -9.99 4.82 3.82
CA PRO A 114 -10.13 5.54 2.56
C PRO A 114 -8.83 5.57 1.74
N LEU A 115 -7.68 5.59 2.43
CA LEU A 115 -6.35 5.48 1.84
C LEU A 115 -6.17 4.20 1.01
N ALA A 116 -6.77 3.10 1.46
CA ALA A 116 -6.70 1.82 0.77
C ALA A 116 -7.83 1.66 -0.26
N MET A 117 -9.02 2.17 0.06
CA MET A 117 -10.20 2.03 -0.78
C MET A 117 -10.08 2.74 -2.13
N PHE A 118 -9.34 3.85 -2.21
CA PHE A 118 -9.08 4.51 -3.49
C PHE A 118 -8.40 3.57 -4.49
N ALA A 119 -7.32 2.90 -4.08
CA ALA A 119 -6.67 1.89 -4.92
C ALA A 119 -7.60 0.70 -5.18
N GLY A 120 -8.37 0.27 -4.17
CA GLY A 120 -9.38 -0.80 -4.28
C GLY A 120 -10.41 -0.58 -5.40
N ASN A 121 -10.87 0.65 -5.57
CA ASN A 121 -11.89 1.02 -6.54
C ASN A 121 -11.36 1.16 -7.97
N TRP A 122 -10.06 1.35 -8.16
CA TRP A 122 -9.46 1.52 -9.48
C TRP A 122 -8.79 0.22 -9.92
N PHE A 123 -9.21 -0.39 -11.04
CA PHE A 123 -8.68 -1.70 -11.43
C PHE A 123 -7.17 -1.66 -11.66
N MET A 124 -6.65 -0.56 -12.21
CA MET A 124 -5.20 -0.37 -12.37
C MET A 124 -4.46 -0.27 -11.04
N GLY A 125 -5.15 0.05 -9.94
CA GLY A 125 -4.59 -0.02 -8.58
C GLY A 125 -4.30 -1.45 -8.10
N LEU A 126 -4.65 -2.48 -8.89
CA LEU A 126 -4.31 -3.88 -8.61
C LEU A 126 -2.81 -4.07 -8.38
N GLU A 127 -1.96 -3.36 -9.12
CA GLU A 127 -0.51 -3.41 -8.92
C GLU A 127 -0.08 -2.96 -7.52
N ASP A 128 -0.72 -1.92 -6.96
CA ASP A 128 -0.46 -1.42 -5.60
C ASP A 128 -0.84 -2.45 -4.55
N MET A 129 -2.00 -3.09 -4.76
CA MET A 129 -2.51 -4.11 -3.86
C MET A 129 -1.68 -5.39 -3.90
N LEU A 130 -1.28 -5.85 -5.09
CA LEU A 130 -0.47 -7.05 -5.27
C LEU A 130 0.93 -6.87 -4.68
N TYR A 131 1.61 -5.75 -4.93
CA TYR A 131 2.96 -5.58 -4.38
C TYR A 131 2.92 -5.53 -2.85
N ILE A 132 1.90 -4.90 -2.24
CA ILE A 132 1.72 -4.92 -0.79
C ILE A 132 1.40 -6.33 -0.28
N GLY A 133 0.57 -7.10 -0.98
CA GLY A 133 0.31 -8.50 -0.63
C GLY A 133 1.58 -9.35 -0.61
N PHE A 134 2.38 -9.25 -1.66
CA PHE A 134 3.68 -9.93 -1.71
C PHE A 134 4.67 -9.38 -0.69
N ALA A 135 4.66 -8.08 -0.41
CA ALA A 135 5.48 -7.48 0.67
C ALA A 135 5.09 -8.02 2.05
N LEU A 136 3.80 -8.24 2.32
CA LEU A 136 3.32 -8.85 3.57
C LEU A 136 3.76 -10.32 3.66
N VAL A 137 3.62 -11.11 2.59
CA VAL A 137 4.12 -12.49 2.52
C VAL A 137 5.63 -12.53 2.77
N CYS A 138 6.37 -11.61 2.14
CA CYS A 138 7.81 -11.44 2.33
C CYS A 138 8.15 -11.14 3.79
N ALA A 139 7.49 -10.16 4.41
CA ALA A 139 7.73 -9.79 5.80
C ALA A 139 7.43 -10.94 6.78
N ILE A 140 6.30 -11.62 6.62
CA ILE A 140 5.93 -12.78 7.45
C ILE A 140 7.02 -13.85 7.35
N ASN A 141 7.39 -14.25 6.13
CA ASN A 141 8.36 -15.33 5.94
C ASN A 141 9.78 -14.92 6.29
N PHE A 142 10.16 -13.65 6.16
CA PHE A 142 11.44 -13.14 6.64
C PHE A 142 11.57 -13.32 8.15
N VAL A 143 10.51 -12.96 8.91
CA VAL A 143 10.51 -13.14 10.37
C VAL A 143 10.51 -14.61 10.74
N MET A 144 9.65 -15.43 10.12
CA MET A 144 9.64 -16.88 10.37
C MET A 144 10.99 -17.53 10.06
N ALA A 145 11.67 -17.12 8.98
CA ALA A 145 13.01 -17.59 8.65
C ALA A 145 14.03 -17.20 9.73
N ALA A 146 13.97 -15.95 10.20
CA ALA A 146 14.87 -15.44 11.23
C ALA A 146 14.67 -16.15 12.58
N GLU A 147 13.44 -16.60 12.90
CA GLU A 147 13.11 -17.33 14.12
C GLU A 147 13.30 -18.85 14.00
N SER A 148 13.29 -19.40 12.78
CA SER A 148 13.41 -20.83 12.53
C SER A 148 14.85 -21.35 12.55
N GLU A 149 14.99 -22.67 12.72
CA GLU A 149 16.25 -23.41 12.64
C GLU A 149 16.22 -24.48 11.54
N GLY A 150 17.40 -24.99 11.18
CA GLY A 150 17.57 -26.07 10.20
C GLY A 150 16.93 -25.77 8.83
N LYS A 151 16.23 -26.76 8.27
CA LYS A 151 15.60 -26.68 6.94
C LYS A 151 14.50 -25.62 6.83
N TRP A 152 13.74 -25.40 7.90
CA TRP A 152 12.58 -24.49 7.88
C TRP A 152 13.00 -23.03 7.69
N ARG A 153 14.16 -22.65 8.22
CA ARG A 153 14.77 -21.34 7.97
C ARG A 153 14.92 -21.08 6.47
N TRP A 154 15.46 -22.04 5.74
CA TRP A 154 15.73 -21.89 4.31
C TRP A 154 14.47 -21.93 3.47
N ILE A 155 13.47 -22.71 3.87
CA ILE A 155 12.15 -22.71 3.22
C ILE A 155 11.51 -21.32 3.34
N HIS A 156 11.40 -20.79 4.56
CA HIS A 156 10.84 -19.45 4.77
C HIS A 156 11.70 -18.36 4.10
N GLY A 157 13.03 -18.47 4.17
CA GLY A 157 13.93 -17.55 3.48
C GLY A 157 13.72 -17.54 1.96
N GLY A 158 13.58 -18.71 1.35
CA GLY A 158 13.27 -18.86 -0.07
C GLY A 158 11.91 -18.27 -0.45
N ILE A 159 10.88 -18.50 0.37
CA ILE A 159 9.55 -17.89 0.16
C ILE A 159 9.63 -16.36 0.25
N ALA A 160 10.39 -15.81 1.21
CA ALA A 160 10.56 -14.37 1.35
C ALA A 160 11.26 -13.76 0.12
N VAL A 161 12.32 -14.40 -0.38
CA VAL A 161 13.04 -13.99 -1.59
C VAL A 161 12.13 -14.04 -2.82
N ALA A 162 11.36 -15.11 -2.99
CA ALA A 162 10.42 -15.26 -4.09
C ALA A 162 9.31 -14.20 -4.03
N ALA A 163 8.74 -13.96 -2.84
CA ALA A 163 7.72 -12.92 -2.64
C ALA A 163 8.27 -11.52 -2.93
N ASN A 164 9.51 -11.20 -2.52
CA ASN A 164 10.15 -9.93 -2.85
C ASN A 164 10.30 -9.73 -4.37
N LEU A 165 10.77 -10.77 -5.08
CA LEU A 165 10.85 -10.73 -6.54
C LEU A 165 9.48 -10.53 -7.19
N LEU A 166 8.44 -11.23 -6.72
CA LEU A 166 7.08 -11.04 -7.22
C LEU A 166 6.54 -9.64 -6.94
N ALA A 167 6.84 -9.06 -5.77
CA ALA A 167 6.47 -7.69 -5.44
C ALA A 167 7.13 -6.68 -6.40
N LEU A 168 8.43 -6.83 -6.67
CA LEU A 168 9.16 -6.01 -7.65
C LEU A 168 8.60 -6.16 -9.07
N CYS A 169 8.17 -7.37 -9.42
CA CYS A 169 7.48 -7.66 -10.69
C CYS A 169 6.02 -7.18 -10.74
N CYS A 170 5.46 -6.68 -9.63
CA CYS A 170 4.17 -5.98 -9.61
C CYS A 170 4.38 -4.47 -9.71
N LYS A 171 5.31 -3.92 -8.92
CA LYS A 171 5.58 -2.48 -8.90
C LYS A 171 7.00 -2.19 -8.42
N GLU A 172 7.65 -1.24 -9.08
CA GLU A 172 9.00 -0.77 -8.74
C GLU A 172 9.06 -0.23 -7.30
N THR A 173 7.95 0.27 -6.76
CA THR A 173 7.86 0.78 -5.38
C THR A 173 8.12 -0.29 -4.33
N ALA A 174 8.07 -1.59 -4.68
CA ALA A 174 8.38 -2.69 -3.78
C ALA A 174 9.82 -2.67 -3.22
N VAL A 175 10.72 -1.83 -3.76
CA VAL A 175 12.05 -1.56 -3.14
C VAL A 175 11.95 -1.14 -1.67
N ILE A 176 10.79 -0.62 -1.23
CA ILE A 176 10.50 -0.25 0.17
C ILE A 176 10.60 -1.42 1.15
N ILE A 177 10.56 -2.67 0.67
CA ILE A 177 10.67 -3.86 1.52
C ILE A 177 11.98 -3.82 2.30
N ILE A 178 13.07 -3.37 1.69
CA ILE A 178 14.40 -3.31 2.32
C ILE A 178 14.45 -2.37 3.53
N PRO A 179 14.14 -1.06 3.43
CA PRO A 179 14.16 -0.18 4.60
C PRO A 179 13.18 -0.65 5.68
N VAL A 180 12.01 -1.19 5.30
CA VAL A 180 11.06 -1.79 6.25
C VAL A 180 11.67 -2.97 7.02
N THR A 181 12.37 -3.87 6.32
CA THR A 181 13.08 -4.99 6.96
C THR A 181 14.20 -4.50 7.87
N VAL A 182 14.96 -3.48 7.48
CA VAL A 182 16.01 -2.88 8.34
C VAL A 182 15.40 -2.30 9.62
N VAL A 183 14.31 -1.54 9.50
CA VAL A 183 13.60 -0.99 10.66
C VAL A 183 13.17 -2.12 11.60
N TRP A 184 12.65 -3.23 11.06
CA TRP A 184 12.28 -4.39 11.86
C TRP A 184 13.48 -5.03 12.57
N ILE A 185 14.61 -5.25 11.88
CA ILE A 185 15.83 -5.83 12.46
C ILE A 185 16.32 -4.98 13.64
N VAL A 186 16.42 -3.66 13.44
CA VAL A 186 16.91 -2.72 14.44
C VAL A 186 15.92 -2.62 15.60
N ALA A 187 14.63 -2.48 15.34
CA ALA A 187 13.60 -2.40 16.37
C ALA A 187 13.58 -3.67 17.25
N ASN A 188 13.81 -4.84 16.70
CA ASN A 188 13.79 -6.08 17.48
C ASN A 188 15.16 -6.44 18.10
N GLY A 189 16.16 -5.55 18.04
CA GLY A 189 17.48 -5.80 18.60
C GLY A 189 18.26 -6.92 17.91
N ARG A 190 17.83 -7.34 16.71
CA ARG A 190 18.39 -8.50 15.98
C ARG A 190 19.59 -8.15 15.10
N TRP A 191 20.07 -6.90 15.17
CA TRP A 191 21.19 -6.38 14.37
C TRP A 191 22.54 -7.04 14.68
N ARG A 192 22.67 -7.76 15.80
CA ARG A 192 23.89 -8.55 16.12
C ARG A 192 23.85 -9.97 15.56
N GLU A 193 22.70 -10.43 15.06
CA GLU A 193 22.55 -11.80 14.60
C GLU A 193 23.05 -11.97 13.16
N ARG A 194 24.25 -12.54 12.98
CA ARG A 194 24.83 -12.83 11.65
C ARG A 194 23.85 -13.52 10.70
N ARG A 195 23.06 -14.46 11.22
CA ARG A 195 22.03 -15.19 10.43
C ARG A 195 20.96 -14.28 9.83
N VAL A 196 20.55 -13.23 10.54
CA VAL A 196 19.54 -12.28 10.06
C VAL A 196 20.11 -11.43 8.93
N TRP A 197 21.38 -11.03 9.02
CA TRP A 197 22.07 -10.33 7.94
C TRP A 197 22.26 -11.20 6.70
N LEU A 198 22.55 -12.49 6.85
CA LEU A 198 22.60 -13.40 5.71
C LEU A 198 21.25 -13.46 4.98
N LEU A 199 20.14 -13.61 5.71
CA LEU A 199 18.79 -13.56 5.11
C LEU A 199 18.52 -12.22 4.42
N PHE A 200 18.93 -11.11 5.05
CA PHE A 200 18.78 -9.77 4.48
C PHE A 200 19.60 -9.59 3.19
N ILE A 201 20.82 -10.11 3.14
CA ILE A 201 21.64 -10.11 1.92
C ILE A 201 20.93 -10.88 0.80
N PHE A 202 20.42 -12.08 1.08
CA PHE A 202 19.66 -12.85 0.09
C PHE A 202 18.41 -12.11 -0.38
N LEU A 203 17.74 -11.37 0.51
CA LEU A 203 16.60 -10.53 0.17
C LEU A 203 16.98 -9.36 -0.75
N CYS A 204 18.19 -8.81 -0.60
CA CYS A 204 18.71 -7.73 -1.45
C CYS A 204 19.11 -8.19 -2.85
N LEU A 205 19.46 -9.48 -3.05
CA LEU A 205 19.92 -9.97 -4.37
C LEU A 205 18.87 -9.80 -5.48
N PRO A 206 17.59 -10.19 -5.33
CA PRO A 206 16.56 -9.91 -6.32
C PRO A 206 16.37 -8.43 -6.60
N LEU A 207 16.48 -7.58 -5.57
CA LEU A 207 16.37 -6.13 -5.72
C LEU A 207 17.49 -5.58 -6.60
N LEU A 208 18.74 -5.95 -6.30
CA LEU A 208 19.90 -5.51 -7.07
C LEU A 208 19.84 -6.02 -8.51
N GLY A 209 19.43 -7.27 -8.71
CA GLY A 209 19.21 -7.84 -10.04
C GLY A 209 18.12 -7.10 -10.81
N TYR A 210 16.98 -6.82 -10.17
CA TYR A 210 15.88 -6.05 -10.76
C TYR A 210 16.32 -4.63 -11.13
N LEU A 211 16.92 -3.90 -10.18
CA LEU A 211 17.37 -2.53 -10.41
C LEU A 211 18.47 -2.47 -11.46
N GLY A 212 19.41 -3.42 -11.48
CA GLY A 212 20.43 -3.53 -12.51
C GLY A 212 19.83 -3.77 -13.90
N TYR A 213 18.90 -4.71 -14.01
CA TYR A 213 18.17 -4.98 -15.25
C TYR A 213 17.34 -3.78 -15.73
N ARG A 214 16.74 -3.01 -14.81
CA ARG A 214 15.84 -1.89 -15.11
C ARG A 214 16.49 -0.50 -15.08
N ALA A 215 17.76 -0.40 -14.74
CA ALA A 215 18.44 0.88 -14.49
C ALA A 215 18.28 1.85 -15.67
N SER A 216 18.54 1.37 -16.90
CA SER A 216 18.43 2.19 -18.11
C SER A 216 17.03 2.75 -18.29
N THR A 217 15.99 1.92 -18.13
CA THR A 217 14.60 2.35 -18.29
C THR A 217 14.18 3.31 -17.18
N ILE A 218 14.53 3.03 -15.92
CA ILE A 218 14.23 3.91 -14.79
C ILE A 218 14.88 5.28 -14.99
N LEU A 219 16.14 5.33 -15.42
CA LEU A 219 16.85 6.58 -15.69
C LEU A 219 16.27 7.35 -16.89
N LEU A 220 15.88 6.65 -17.96
CA LEU A 220 15.24 7.27 -19.12
C LEU A 220 13.88 7.86 -18.74
N MET A 221 13.06 7.14 -17.98
CA MET A 221 11.79 7.64 -17.46
C MET A 221 12.00 8.84 -16.54
N GLY A 222 12.97 8.76 -15.63
CA GLY A 222 13.32 9.87 -14.75
C GLY A 222 13.71 11.15 -15.50
N LYS A 223 14.23 11.06 -16.73
CA LYS A 223 14.60 12.20 -17.57
C LYS A 223 13.49 12.68 -18.51
N HIS A 224 12.79 11.75 -19.16
CA HIS A 224 11.95 12.03 -20.33
C HIS A 224 10.50 11.57 -20.21
N ALA A 225 10.09 10.96 -19.09
CA ALA A 225 8.72 10.47 -18.98
C ALA A 225 7.69 11.60 -19.07
N GLY A 226 6.72 11.44 -19.97
CA GLY A 226 5.43 12.11 -19.90
C GLY A 226 4.61 11.62 -18.70
N GLY A 227 3.49 12.29 -18.39
CA GLY A 227 2.52 11.80 -17.41
C GLY A 227 2.94 11.86 -15.93
N GLY A 228 4.03 12.58 -15.60
CA GLY A 228 4.41 12.88 -14.20
C GLY A 228 5.46 11.96 -13.56
N TYR A 229 6.01 10.99 -14.28
CA TYR A 229 7.02 10.07 -13.71
C TYR A 229 8.47 10.59 -13.76
N ARG A 230 8.67 11.83 -14.23
CA ARG A 230 9.98 12.48 -14.21
C ARG A 230 10.51 12.60 -12.79
N PHE A 231 11.82 12.45 -12.61
CA PHE A 231 12.45 12.70 -11.31
C PHE A 231 12.39 14.17 -10.95
N ASP A 232 11.99 14.41 -9.71
CA ASP A 232 11.81 15.74 -9.15
C ASP A 232 12.44 15.78 -7.76
N LEU A 233 13.74 16.08 -7.77
CA LEU A 233 14.60 16.15 -6.59
C LEU A 233 14.62 17.54 -5.97
N ASN A 234 13.71 18.44 -6.38
CA ASN A 234 13.61 19.76 -5.78
C ASN A 234 13.20 19.62 -4.30
N PRO A 235 14.01 20.09 -3.33
CA PRO A 235 13.69 19.96 -1.90
C PRO A 235 12.34 20.59 -1.52
N PHE A 236 11.92 21.65 -2.20
CA PHE A 236 10.62 22.28 -1.96
C PHE A 236 9.46 21.37 -2.40
N HIS A 237 9.56 20.76 -3.58
CA HIS A 237 8.56 19.80 -4.05
C HIS A 237 8.54 18.53 -3.18
N LEU A 238 9.70 18.08 -2.71
CA LEU A 238 9.79 16.96 -1.77
C LEU A 238 9.08 17.28 -0.45
N ALA A 239 9.39 18.42 0.17
CA ALA A 239 8.73 18.89 1.40
C ALA A 239 7.22 19.04 1.21
N GLN A 240 6.81 19.53 0.04
CA GLN A 240 5.42 19.67 -0.34
C GLN A 240 4.71 18.29 -0.46
N LYS A 241 5.31 17.31 -1.15
CA LYS A 241 4.77 15.93 -1.24
C LYS A 241 4.65 15.30 0.14
N LEU A 242 5.69 15.44 0.97
CA LEU A 242 5.68 14.96 2.36
C LEU A 242 4.52 15.56 3.15
N TYR A 243 4.32 16.88 3.03
CA TYR A 243 3.21 17.58 3.67
C TYR A 243 1.85 17.05 3.17
N TYR A 244 1.66 16.87 1.87
CA TYR A 244 0.39 16.35 1.33
C TYR A 244 0.10 14.92 1.78
N TYR A 245 1.07 14.03 1.66
CA TYR A 245 0.93 12.66 2.14
C TYR A 245 0.75 12.59 3.65
N PHE A 246 1.28 13.56 4.40
CA PHE A 246 1.02 13.68 5.82
C PHE A 246 -0.44 14.07 6.10
N ILE A 247 -1.01 15.08 5.44
CA ILE A 247 -2.39 15.50 5.78
C ILE A 247 -3.46 14.53 5.27
N PHE A 248 -3.14 13.72 4.26
CA PHE A 248 -4.13 12.94 3.52
C PHE A 248 -5.04 12.01 4.35
N PRO A 249 -4.60 11.32 5.41
CA PRO A 249 -5.48 10.46 6.22
C PRO A 249 -6.67 11.20 6.85
N PHE A 250 -6.59 12.52 6.98
CA PHE A 250 -7.64 13.37 7.54
C PHE A 250 -8.16 14.42 6.54
N TYR A 251 -7.72 14.34 5.28
CA TYR A 251 -8.09 15.29 4.24
C TYR A 251 -9.25 14.75 3.39
N PHE A 252 -10.43 15.34 3.51
CA PHE A 252 -11.70 14.75 3.03
C PHE A 252 -12.32 15.44 1.82
N ARG A 253 -11.72 16.54 1.37
CA ARG A 253 -12.29 17.31 0.27
C ARG A 253 -12.00 16.62 -1.06
N GLU A 254 -10.74 16.27 -1.27
CA GLU A 254 -10.22 15.68 -2.50
C GLU A 254 -9.97 14.18 -2.35
N LEU A 255 -10.22 13.46 -3.45
CA LEU A 255 -9.99 12.02 -3.55
C LEU A 255 -8.60 11.68 -4.09
N ASP A 256 -8.03 12.60 -4.85
CA ASP A 256 -6.69 12.51 -5.38
C ASP A 256 -5.84 13.62 -4.75
N PRO A 257 -4.65 13.30 -4.18
CA PRO A 257 -3.68 14.29 -3.78
C PRO A 257 -3.52 15.42 -4.81
N ALA A 258 -3.53 15.14 -6.12
CA ALA A 258 -3.33 16.14 -7.17
C ALA A 258 -4.31 17.34 -7.12
N GLY A 259 -5.51 17.18 -6.56
CA GLY A 259 -6.52 18.24 -6.42
C GLY A 259 -6.17 19.37 -5.44
N TRP A 260 -5.13 19.17 -4.61
CA TRP A 260 -4.78 20.07 -3.49
C TRP A 260 -4.59 21.54 -3.87
N ARG A 261 -4.23 21.84 -5.13
CA ARG A 261 -3.92 23.21 -5.58
C ARG A 261 -5.10 24.17 -5.45
N PHE A 262 -6.31 23.63 -5.40
CA PHE A 262 -7.55 24.38 -5.41
C PHE A 262 -8.20 24.49 -4.03
N ASP A 263 -7.48 24.09 -3.00
CA ASP A 263 -8.05 23.86 -1.69
C ASP A 263 -7.83 24.94 -0.64
N SER A 264 -8.68 24.88 0.38
CA SER A 264 -8.62 25.80 1.52
C SER A 264 -7.46 25.44 2.44
N LYS A 265 -6.53 26.39 2.60
CA LYS A 265 -5.41 26.30 3.55
C LYS A 265 -5.87 25.95 4.97
N PHE A 266 -7.06 26.41 5.36
CA PHE A 266 -7.63 26.09 6.67
C PHE A 266 -7.94 24.61 6.83
N LEU A 267 -8.56 23.97 5.82
CA LEU A 267 -8.84 22.52 5.86
C LEU A 267 -7.56 21.69 5.89
N MET A 268 -6.55 22.11 5.13
CA MET A 268 -5.24 21.46 5.11
C MET A 268 -4.54 21.56 6.48
N LEU A 269 -4.62 22.72 7.14
CA LEU A 269 -4.10 22.92 8.49
C LEU A 269 -4.84 22.06 9.53
N MET A 270 -6.16 21.95 9.42
CA MET A 270 -6.97 21.07 10.29
C MET A 270 -6.59 19.60 10.11
N ALA A 271 -6.43 19.14 8.87
CA ALA A 271 -6.00 17.76 8.59
C ALA A 271 -4.58 17.48 9.09
N PHE A 272 -3.67 18.44 8.95
CA PHE A 272 -2.33 18.38 9.55
C PHE A 272 -2.40 18.25 11.07
N GLY A 273 -3.18 19.12 11.72
CA GLY A 273 -3.38 19.10 13.17
C GLY A 273 -3.96 17.77 13.65
N ALA A 274 -4.93 17.21 12.93
CA ALA A 274 -5.53 15.92 13.26
C ALA A 274 -4.51 14.77 13.20
N HIS A 275 -3.68 14.70 12.14
CA HIS A 275 -2.65 13.68 12.07
C HIS A 275 -1.56 13.89 13.14
N LEU A 276 -1.18 15.14 13.43
CA LEU A 276 -0.24 15.44 14.50
C LEU A 276 -0.77 14.99 15.87
N VAL A 277 -2.06 15.22 16.16
CA VAL A 277 -2.71 14.72 17.38
C VAL A 277 -2.65 13.21 17.46
N LEU A 278 -2.92 12.48 16.35
CA LEU A 278 -2.75 11.02 16.32
C LEU A 278 -1.32 10.60 16.70
N VAL A 279 -0.31 11.24 16.10
CA VAL A 279 1.12 10.94 16.36
C VAL A 279 1.48 11.21 17.83
N ILE A 280 1.03 12.34 18.39
CA ILE A 280 1.26 12.70 19.80
C ILE A 280 0.57 11.72 20.74
N LEU A 281 -0.70 11.38 20.48
CA LEU A 281 -1.47 10.43 21.30
C LEU A 281 -0.86 9.03 21.25
N LEU A 282 -0.40 8.57 20.09
CA LEU A 282 0.31 7.31 19.96
C LEU A 282 1.58 7.31 20.81
N GLY A 283 2.31 8.43 20.83
CA GLY A 283 3.51 8.64 21.62
C GLY A 283 3.28 8.64 23.13
N SER A 284 2.29 9.41 23.59
CA SER A 284 1.98 9.61 25.01
C SER A 284 1.26 8.43 25.66
N LEU A 285 0.48 7.68 24.89
CA LEU A 285 -0.31 6.56 25.41
C LEU A 285 0.38 5.21 25.26
N THR A 286 1.16 5.01 24.19
CA THR A 286 1.85 3.73 23.96
C THR A 286 3.35 3.84 24.26
N SER A 287 4.10 4.59 23.46
CA SER A 287 5.48 5.01 23.71
C SER A 287 5.94 5.96 22.59
N TRP A 288 6.88 6.86 22.88
CA TRP A 288 7.48 7.73 21.86
C TRP A 288 8.13 6.93 20.73
N ARG A 289 8.70 5.77 21.06
CA ARG A 289 9.26 4.82 20.10
C ARG A 289 8.23 4.34 19.08
N ASN A 290 7.01 4.02 19.51
CA ASN A 290 5.95 3.59 18.59
C ASN A 290 5.49 4.71 17.67
N SER A 291 5.41 5.94 18.18
CA SER A 291 5.11 7.13 17.38
C SER A 291 6.18 7.40 16.32
N PHE A 292 7.45 7.27 16.69
CA PHE A 292 8.56 7.36 15.74
C PHE A 292 8.52 6.25 14.69
N LEU A 293 8.34 4.99 15.11
CA LEU A 293 8.21 3.86 14.19
C LEU A 293 7.02 4.03 13.23
N TYR A 294 5.90 4.53 13.73
CA TYR A 294 4.75 4.88 12.91
C TYR A 294 5.11 5.87 11.80
N LEU A 295 5.73 7.00 12.14
CA LEU A 295 6.13 8.01 11.15
C LEU A 295 7.13 7.46 10.14
N VAL A 296 8.18 6.77 10.62
CA VAL A 296 9.21 6.19 9.75
C VAL A 296 8.60 5.19 8.78
N MET A 297 7.76 4.28 9.26
CA MET A 297 7.13 3.26 8.42
C MET A 297 6.11 3.86 7.46
N TYR A 298 5.34 4.86 7.91
CA TYR A 298 4.35 5.56 7.09
C TYR A 298 5.05 6.25 5.90
N PHE A 299 6.15 6.96 6.15
CA PHE A 299 6.89 7.64 5.11
C PHE A 299 7.79 6.74 4.27
N ALA A 300 8.32 5.65 4.84
CA ALA A 300 9.12 4.67 4.10
C ALA A 300 8.34 4.09 2.91
N MET A 301 7.03 3.89 3.05
CA MET A 301 6.16 3.40 1.98
C MET A 301 6.10 4.35 0.76
N PHE A 302 6.37 5.65 0.95
CA PHE A 302 6.42 6.61 -0.16
C PHE A 302 7.81 6.77 -0.79
N GLY A 303 8.87 6.14 -0.26
CA GLY A 303 10.26 6.44 -0.61
C GLY A 303 10.50 6.68 -2.12
N PRO A 304 10.20 5.72 -3.01
CA PRO A 304 10.36 5.91 -4.45
C PRO A 304 9.40 6.93 -5.07
N VAL A 305 8.18 7.03 -4.53
CA VAL A 305 7.13 7.95 -4.99
C VAL A 305 7.49 9.41 -4.70
N LEU A 306 8.20 9.68 -3.60
CA LEU A 306 8.66 11.02 -3.27
C LEU A 306 9.65 11.58 -4.30
N LEU A 307 10.33 10.71 -5.05
CA LEU A 307 11.34 11.07 -6.05
C LEU A 307 10.75 11.41 -7.41
N ILE A 308 9.49 11.07 -7.69
CA ILE A 308 8.82 11.37 -8.97
C ILE A 308 7.93 12.60 -8.85
N SER A 309 7.69 13.32 -9.96
CA SER A 309 6.92 14.57 -9.96
C SER A 309 5.41 14.38 -9.70
N LYS A 310 4.88 13.17 -9.90
CA LYS A 310 3.46 12.84 -9.73
C LYS A 310 3.10 12.61 -8.26
N MET A 311 1.88 12.99 -7.90
CA MET A 311 1.22 12.58 -6.67
C MET A 311 -0.12 11.97 -7.06
N GLU A 312 -0.45 10.81 -6.50
CA GLU A 312 -1.69 10.09 -6.80
C GLU A 312 -2.18 9.36 -5.56
N GLY A 313 -3.49 9.13 -5.48
CA GLY A 313 -4.12 8.47 -4.34
C GLY A 313 -3.71 7.01 -4.18
N GLN A 314 -3.40 6.33 -5.28
CA GLN A 314 -3.03 4.91 -5.27
C GLN A 314 -1.79 4.60 -4.43
N TYR A 315 -0.85 5.56 -4.31
CA TYR A 315 0.36 5.40 -3.50
C TYR A 315 0.09 5.33 -1.99
N LEU A 316 -1.14 5.62 -1.56
CA LEU A 316 -1.56 5.59 -0.16
C LEU A 316 -1.92 4.19 0.35
N TYR A 317 -1.98 3.19 -0.53
CA TYR A 317 -2.36 1.82 -0.15
C TYR A 317 -1.37 1.18 0.86
N GLY A 318 -0.06 1.31 0.63
CA GLY A 318 0.97 0.87 1.58
C GLY A 318 0.92 1.61 2.93
N PRO A 319 0.93 2.95 2.95
CA PRO A 319 0.76 3.76 4.16
C PRO A 319 -0.53 3.44 4.94
N ALA A 320 -1.61 3.03 4.27
CA ALA A 320 -2.85 2.60 4.92
C ALA A 320 -2.64 1.45 5.90
N VAL A 321 -1.72 0.51 5.60
CA VAL A 321 -1.34 -0.58 6.51
C VAL A 321 -0.78 -0.03 7.82
N VAL A 322 0.12 0.96 7.72
CA VAL A 322 0.78 1.59 8.88
C VAL A 322 -0.22 2.45 9.66
N TYR A 323 -1.03 3.24 8.95
CA TYR A 323 -2.11 4.06 9.52
C TYR A 323 -3.09 3.23 10.35
N SER A 324 -3.66 2.18 9.76
CA SER A 324 -4.65 1.33 10.43
C SER A 324 -4.06 0.58 11.62
N THR A 325 -2.79 0.17 11.53
CA THR A 325 -2.07 -0.46 12.66
C THR A 325 -1.85 0.54 13.81
N GLY A 326 -1.44 1.77 13.50
CA GLY A 326 -1.25 2.84 14.48
C GLY A 326 -2.55 3.20 15.22
N LEU A 327 -3.65 3.37 14.47
CA LEU A 327 -4.98 3.63 15.05
C LEU A 327 -5.45 2.48 15.94
N ALA A 328 -5.32 1.23 15.49
CA ALA A 328 -5.74 0.07 16.28
C ALA A 328 -4.95 -0.05 17.59
N ALA A 329 -3.64 0.21 17.56
CA ALA A 329 -2.80 0.26 18.76
C ALA A 329 -3.32 1.32 19.75
N LEU A 330 -3.58 2.53 19.26
CA LEU A 330 -4.12 3.62 20.06
C LEU A 330 -5.47 3.25 20.69
N PHE A 331 -6.40 2.71 19.91
CA PHE A 331 -7.74 2.37 20.37
C PHE A 331 -7.71 1.28 21.44
N ALA A 332 -6.87 0.27 21.24
CA ALA A 332 -6.72 -0.81 22.21
C ALA A 332 -6.15 -0.30 23.54
N THR A 333 -5.16 0.59 23.50
CA THR A 333 -4.61 1.22 24.70
C THR A 333 -5.64 2.09 25.42
N LEU A 334 -6.44 2.87 24.68
CA LEU A 334 -7.51 3.68 25.26
C LEU A 334 -8.60 2.81 25.92
N ALA A 335 -8.96 1.70 25.29
CA ALA A 335 -9.93 0.74 25.83
C ALA A 335 -9.42 0.09 27.12
N GLU A 336 -8.16 -0.34 27.16
CA GLU A 336 -7.52 -0.93 28.34
C GLU A 336 -7.44 0.06 29.50
N ARG A 337 -7.18 1.35 29.23
CA ARG A 337 -7.15 2.39 30.27
C ARG A 337 -8.54 2.82 30.75
N LYS A 338 -9.63 2.31 30.17
CA LYS A 338 -11.03 2.68 30.46
C LYS A 338 -11.37 4.15 30.17
N TRP A 339 -10.65 4.83 29.27
CA TRP A 339 -10.91 6.23 28.91
C TRP A 339 -12.06 6.31 27.91
N LYS A 340 -13.28 5.94 28.34
CA LYS A 340 -14.45 5.80 27.48
C LYS A 340 -14.79 7.07 26.69
N LEU A 341 -14.56 8.26 27.28
CA LEU A 341 -14.75 9.54 26.58
C LEU A 341 -13.77 9.73 25.41
N LEU A 342 -12.52 9.27 25.57
CA LEU A 342 -11.55 9.30 24.48
C LEU A 342 -11.78 8.21 23.43
N LEU A 343 -12.70 7.26 23.63
CA LEU A 343 -13.12 6.33 22.57
C LEU A 343 -14.06 6.99 21.55
N ILE A 344 -14.64 8.15 21.88
CA ILE A 344 -15.50 8.91 20.96
C ILE A 344 -14.68 9.45 19.78
N LEU A 345 -13.45 9.92 20.00
CA LEU A 345 -12.53 10.39 18.96
C LEU A 345 -12.21 9.29 17.92
N PRO A 346 -11.68 8.12 18.33
CA PRO A 346 -11.57 6.90 17.54
C PRO A 346 -12.80 6.51 16.73
N LEU A 347 -13.96 6.47 17.39
CA LEU A 347 -15.21 6.07 16.77
C LEU A 347 -15.65 7.12 15.73
N GLY A 348 -15.47 8.41 16.06
CA GLY A 348 -15.63 9.51 15.14
C GLY A 348 -14.74 9.36 13.92
N LEU A 349 -13.46 9.03 14.09
CA LEU A 349 -12.52 8.76 12.99
C LEU A 349 -12.92 7.53 12.16
N LEU A 350 -13.46 6.48 12.78
CA LEU A 350 -13.95 5.30 12.06
C LEU A 350 -15.20 5.62 11.25
N LEU A 351 -16.21 6.27 11.85
CA LEU A 351 -17.42 6.73 11.16
C LEU A 351 -17.07 7.73 10.05
N TRP A 352 -16.08 8.59 10.30
CA TRP A 352 -15.52 9.53 9.34
C TRP A 352 -14.90 8.81 8.14
N ASN A 353 -14.06 7.80 8.40
CA ASN A 353 -13.47 6.96 7.35
C ASN A 353 -14.57 6.28 6.52
N LEU A 354 -15.59 5.71 7.16
CA LEU A 354 -16.71 5.08 6.46
C LEU A 354 -17.48 6.07 5.57
N PHE A 355 -17.82 7.26 6.10
CA PHE A 355 -18.51 8.30 5.33
C PHE A 355 -17.69 8.77 4.13
N PHE A 356 -16.39 9.00 4.31
CA PHE A 356 -15.52 9.43 3.22
C PHE A 356 -15.39 8.36 2.15
N SER A 357 -15.27 7.09 2.54
CA SER A 357 -15.28 5.95 1.64
C SER A 357 -16.53 5.89 0.75
N PHE A 358 -17.72 6.19 1.30
CA PHE A 358 -18.95 6.33 0.50
C PHE A 358 -18.89 7.50 -0.48
N LYS A 359 -18.30 8.64 -0.08
CA LYS A 359 -18.11 9.79 -0.98
C LYS A 359 -17.19 9.45 -2.15
N ILE A 360 -16.12 8.66 -1.92
CA ILE A 360 -15.24 8.18 -3.00
C ILE A 360 -16.04 7.38 -4.01
N GLN A 361 -16.81 6.40 -3.52
CA GLN A 361 -17.67 5.56 -4.36
C GLN A 361 -18.66 6.41 -5.17
N TYR A 362 -19.30 7.38 -4.53
CA TYR A 362 -20.26 8.26 -5.19
C TYR A 362 -19.64 9.10 -6.30
N TYR A 363 -18.43 9.64 -6.09
CA TYR A 363 -17.73 10.41 -7.10
C TYR A 363 -17.37 9.54 -8.30
N MET A 364 -16.84 8.33 -8.07
CA MET A 364 -16.49 7.37 -9.13
C MET A 364 -17.70 6.92 -9.95
N ILE A 365 -18.91 6.94 -9.39
CA ILE A 365 -20.15 6.66 -10.14
C ILE A 365 -20.54 7.83 -11.07
N ARG A 366 -20.18 9.07 -10.70
CA ARG A 366 -20.59 10.29 -11.41
C ARG A 366 -19.63 10.72 -12.52
N THR A 367 -18.36 10.39 -12.39
CA THR A 367 -17.33 10.61 -13.42
C THR A 367 -17.27 9.42 -14.36
#